data_AF-A0A9E2BH87-F1
#
_entry.id   AF-A0A9E2BH87-F1
#
_cell.length_a   1.000
_cell.length_b   1.000
_cell.length_c   1.000
_cell.angle_alpha   90.00
_cell.angle_beta   90.00
_cell.angle_gamma   90.00
#
_symmetry.space_group_name_H-M   'P 1'
#
loop_
_entity.id
_entity.type
_entity.pdbx_description
1 polymer ?
#
loop_
_entity_poly.entity_id
_entity_poly.type
_entity_poly.pdbx_seq_one_letter_code
_entity_poly.pdbx_strand_id
1 'polypeptide(L)' 'MNRAGRCRCAHDLPIFEAFDEPWKGNPDNPTGAEKDWGVFFVDRTPKLVVQP' A
#
# COMPACT_ATOMS: atom_id res chain seq x y z
N MET A 1 33.24 -22.09 -16.92
CA MET A 1 31.92 -21.69 -17.47
C MET A 1 31.09 -21.16 -16.31
N ASN A 2 31.01 -19.84 -16.19
CA ASN A 2 30.37 -19.14 -15.07
C ASN A 2 28.85 -19.21 -15.19
N ARG A 3 28.18 -19.99 -14.34
CA ARG A 3 26.77 -19.73 -14.04
C ARG A 3 26.73 -18.78 -12.84
N ALA A 4 26.67 -17.48 -13.13
CA ALA A 4 26.26 -16.46 -12.17
C ALA A 4 24.81 -16.75 -11.75
N GLY A 5 24.64 -17.54 -10.69
CA GLY A 5 23.35 -17.82 -10.08
C GLY A 5 22.91 -16.60 -9.29
N ARG A 6 22.13 -15.72 -9.93
CA ARG A 6 21.31 -14.64 -9.39
C ARG A 6 21.37 -14.46 -7.86
N CYS A 7 22.13 -13.46 -7.41
CA CYS A 7 21.83 -12.79 -6.15
C CYS A 7 20.49 -12.07 -6.32
N ARG A 8 19.44 -12.51 -5.63
CA ARG A 8 18.24 -11.67 -5.44
C ARG A 8 18.42 -10.89 -4.14
N CYS A 9 18.99 -9.70 -4.27
CA CYS A 9 18.88 -8.65 -3.28
C CYS A 9 17.75 -7.71 -3.70
N ALA A 10 16.59 -7.84 -3.05
CA ALA A 10 15.55 -6.82 -2.80
C ALA A 10 14.45 -7.57 -2.04
N HIS A 11 14.45 -7.55 -0.70
CA HIS A 11 13.63 -6.63 0.10
C HIS A 11 12.14 -6.70 -0.26
N ASP A 12 11.53 -7.89 -0.14
CA ASP A 12 10.07 -8.07 -0.14
C ASP A 12 9.49 -7.47 1.15
N LEU A 13 9.51 -6.12 1.26
CA LEU A 13 8.90 -5.41 2.36
C LEU A 13 7.40 -5.27 2.10
N PRO A 14 6.53 -5.67 3.05
CA PRO A 14 5.11 -5.43 2.92
C PRO A 14 4.86 -3.91 2.93
N ILE A 15 4.01 -3.46 2.02
CA ILE A 15 3.46 -2.10 2.06
C ILE A 15 2.33 -2.03 3.08
N PHE A 16 2.27 -0.91 3.79
CA PHE A 16 1.17 -0.54 4.67
C PHE A 16 0.38 0.57 3.96
N GLU A 17 -0.84 0.35 3.47
CA GLU A 17 -1.66 -0.87 3.47
C GLU A 17 -2.40 -1.03 2.11
N ALA A 18 -3.14 -2.13 1.93
CA ALA A 18 -3.78 -2.40 0.63
C ALA A 18 -4.99 -1.48 0.37
N PHE A 19 -5.86 -1.30 1.36
CA PHE A 19 -7.14 -0.60 1.22
C PHE A 19 -7.32 0.43 2.32
N ASP A 20 -8.03 1.52 2.00
CA ASP A 20 -8.47 2.50 2.98
C ASP A 20 -9.42 1.88 4.02
N GLU A 21 -9.26 2.29 5.29
CA GLU A 21 -10.04 1.81 6.43
C GLU A 21 -10.82 2.98 7.07
N PRO A 22 -12.01 3.36 6.56
CA PRO A 22 -12.72 4.57 6.99
C PRO A 22 -13.17 4.56 8.45
N TRP A 23 -13.17 3.39 9.09
CA TRP A 23 -13.51 3.19 10.50
C TRP A 23 -12.32 3.38 11.45
N LYS A 24 -11.09 3.51 10.95
CA LYS A 24 -9.87 3.68 11.77
C LYS A 24 -9.75 5.10 12.33
N GLY A 25 -9.19 5.24 13.52
CA GLY A 25 -8.97 6.54 14.17
C GLY A 25 -10.24 7.19 14.75
N ASN A 26 -10.26 8.54 14.81
CA ASN A 26 -11.36 9.31 15.38
C ASN A 26 -12.62 9.26 14.48
N PRO A 27 -13.80 8.86 15.01
CA PRO A 27 -15.06 8.91 14.27
C PRO A 27 -15.49 10.30 13.80
N ASP A 28 -15.16 11.35 14.56
CA ASP A 28 -15.58 12.74 14.27
C ASP A 28 -14.65 13.45 13.28
N ASN A 29 -13.55 12.80 12.84
CA ASN A 29 -12.64 13.34 11.85
C ASN A 29 -12.69 12.51 10.55
N PRO A 30 -13.51 12.90 9.57
CA PRO A 30 -13.68 12.12 8.34
C PRO A 30 -12.43 12.08 7.46
N THR A 31 -11.50 13.02 7.61
CA THR A 31 -10.25 13.11 6.82
C THR A 31 -9.01 12.78 7.66
N GLY A 32 -9.16 11.93 8.67
CA GLY A 32 -8.05 11.48 9.50
C GLY A 32 -7.09 10.60 8.70
N ALA A 33 -5.79 10.89 8.77
CA ALA A 33 -4.78 10.20 7.96
C ALA A 33 -4.85 8.67 8.04
N GLU A 34 -5.14 8.11 9.23
CA GLU A 34 -5.30 6.66 9.47
C GLU A 34 -6.35 5.99 8.59
N LYS A 35 -7.31 6.75 8.03
CA LYS A 35 -8.35 6.24 7.16
C LYS A 35 -7.90 6.06 5.70
N ASP A 36 -6.78 6.68 5.31
CA ASP A 36 -6.41 6.91 3.91
C ASP A 36 -5.02 6.33 3.51
N TRP A 37 -4.50 5.32 4.23
CA TRP A 37 -3.18 4.70 3.94
C TRP A 37 -3.22 3.65 2.82
N GLY A 38 -4.40 3.23 2.38
CA GLY A 38 -4.55 2.24 1.32
C GLY A 38 -3.96 2.71 0.00
N VAL A 39 -3.28 1.83 -0.72
CA VAL A 39 -2.92 2.10 -2.14
C VAL A 39 -4.15 2.04 -3.07
N PHE A 40 -5.22 1.38 -2.62
CA PHE A 40 -6.54 1.38 -3.23
C PHE A 40 -7.58 2.02 -2.29
N PHE A 41 -8.60 2.64 -2.89
CA PHE A 41 -9.79 3.07 -2.18
C PHE A 41 -10.62 1.84 -1.73
N VAL A 42 -11.62 2.06 -0.86
CA VAL A 42 -12.53 1.02 -0.34
C VAL A 42 -13.25 0.25 -1.47
N ASP A 43 -13.56 0.94 -2.57
CA ASP A 43 -14.22 0.38 -3.76
C ASP A 43 -13.23 -0.29 -4.74
N ARG A 44 -11.96 -0.43 -4.34
CA ARG A 44 -10.85 -1.03 -5.09
C ARG A 44 -10.39 -0.21 -6.29
N THR A 45 -10.84 1.04 -6.42
CA THR A 45 -10.27 1.95 -7.42
C THR A 45 -8.82 2.31 -7.02
N PRO A 46 -7.88 2.39 -7.99
CA PRO A 46 -6.47 2.66 -7.68
C PRO A 46 -6.22 4.14 -7.38
N LYS A 47 -5.36 4.42 -6.39
CA LYS A 47 -4.82 5.78 -6.20
C LYS A 47 -3.74 6.10 -7.24
N LEU A 48 -3.38 7.38 -7.34
CA LEU A 48 -2.37 7.88 -8.30
C LEU A 48 -1.04 7.12 -8.23
N VAL A 49 -0.63 6.65 -7.05
CA VAL A 49 0.62 5.89 -6.86
C VAL A 49 0.61 4.51 -7.56
N VAL A 50 -0.58 3.98 -7.87
CA VAL A 50 -0.76 2.67 -8.54
C VAL A 50 -1.02 2.85 -10.04
N GLN A 51 -1.25 4.08 -10.51
CA GLN A 51 -1.43 4.34 -11.93
C GLN A 51 -0.14 4.01 -12.71
N PRO A 52 -0.26 3.48 -13.95
CA PRO A 52 0.89 3.10 -14.77
C PRO A 52 1.76 4.29 -15.19
#